data_AF-A0A662C935-F1
#
_entry.id   AF-A0A662C935-F1
#
_cell.length_a   1.000
_cell.length_b   1.000
_cell.length_c   1.000
_cell.angle_alpha   90.00
_cell.angle_beta   90.00
_cell.angle_gamma   90.00
#
_symmetry.space_group_name_H-M   'P 1'
#
loop_
_entity.id
_entity.type
_entity.pdbx_description
1 polymer ?
#
loop_
_entity_poly.entity_id
_entity_poly.type
_entity_poly.pdbx_seq_one_letter_code
_entity_poly.pdbx_strand_id
1 'polypeptide(L)'
;MGLEIPEQLRKYCILAEDGSVIDRFRCPVPGCDYTTRLGPGAVRMHIMIKADPKVETRYCEKHQKYWMENESELTLDNIRILANLPHRSISYRKP
;
A
#
# COMPACT_ATOMS: atom_id res chain seq x y z
N MET A 1 18.51 -3.36 -14.15
CA MET A 1 18.48 -3.95 -12.81
C MET A 1 17.10 -3.68 -12.25
N GLY A 2 16.28 -4.71 -12.04
CA GLY A 2 14.93 -4.53 -11.52
C GLY A 2 14.97 -4.37 -10.00
N LEU A 3 14.00 -3.64 -9.45
CA LEU A 3 13.81 -3.55 -8.01
C LEU A 3 13.49 -4.94 -7.43
N GLU A 4 14.25 -5.39 -6.45
CA GLU A 4 13.97 -6.65 -5.74
C GLU A 4 12.90 -6.41 -4.67
N ILE A 5 11.65 -6.73 -5.01
CA ILE A 5 10.49 -6.65 -4.12
C ILE A 5 10.09 -8.07 -3.71
N PRO A 6 9.88 -8.35 -2.42
CA PRO A 6 9.31 -9.62 -1.98
C PRO A 6 8.00 -9.92 -2.72
N GLU A 7 7.84 -11.15 -3.22
CA GLU A 7 6.75 -11.54 -4.12
C GLU A 7 5.37 -11.19 -3.55
N GLN A 8 5.15 -11.50 -2.27
CA GLN A 8 3.91 -11.22 -1.56
C GLN A 8 3.60 -9.73 -1.43
N LEU A 9 4.63 -8.86 -1.47
CA LEU A 9 4.48 -7.42 -1.34
C LEU A 9 4.33 -6.69 -2.67
N ARG A 10 4.60 -7.37 -3.80
CA ARG A 10 4.57 -6.77 -5.13
C ARG A 10 3.20 -6.22 -5.52
N LYS A 11 2.11 -6.81 -5.01
CA LYS A 11 0.72 -6.36 -5.24
C LYS A 11 0.40 -4.97 -4.68
N TYR A 12 1.22 -4.47 -3.74
CA TYR A 12 1.09 -3.13 -3.15
C TYR A 12 1.86 -2.06 -3.92
N CYS A 13 2.62 -2.42 -4.96
CA CYS A 13 3.52 -1.52 -5.67
C CYS A 13 3.07 -1.29 -7.11
N ILE A 14 3.23 -0.06 -7.58
CA ILE A 14 3.19 0.32 -8.99
C ILE A 14 4.61 0.80 -9.32
N LEU A 15 5.28 0.09 -10.21
CA LEU A 15 6.65 0.42 -10.61
C LEU A 15 6.65 1.48 -11.70
N ALA A 16 7.74 2.25 -11.78
CA ALA A 16 8.03 3.08 -12.95
C ALA A 16 8.29 2.21 -14.19
N GLU A 17 8.24 2.82 -15.39
CA GLU A 17 8.39 2.12 -16.67
C GLU A 17 9.68 1.31 -16.79
N ASP A 18 10.76 1.83 -16.20
CA ASP A 18 12.08 1.20 -16.18
C ASP A 18 12.25 0.15 -15.06
N GLY A 19 11.25 -0.01 -14.19
CA GLY A 19 11.29 -0.90 -13.04
C GLY A 19 12.35 -0.56 -11.98
N SER A 20 12.93 0.65 -12.04
CA SER A 20 14.04 1.05 -11.16
C SER A 20 13.58 1.57 -9.80
N VAL A 21 12.33 2.03 -9.70
CA VAL A 21 11.72 2.58 -8.48
C VAL A 21 10.22 2.26 -8.42
N ILE A 22 9.66 2.32 -7.21
CA ILE A 22 8.21 2.33 -6.99
C ILE A 22 7.69 3.74 -7.28
N ASP A 23 6.84 3.91 -8.31
CA ASP A 23 6.20 5.21 -8.62
C ASP A 23 5.09 5.52 -7.60
N ARG A 24 4.28 4.51 -7.26
CA ARG A 24 3.14 4.62 -6.32
C ARG A 24 2.94 3.32 -5.55
N PHE A 25 2.33 3.44 -4.37
CA PHE A 25 1.75 2.31 -3.65
C PHE A 25 0.25 2.23 -3.93
N ARG A 26 -0.31 1.02 -4.02
CA ARG A 26 -1.72 0.79 -4.38
C ARG A 26 -2.42 -0.14 -3.40
N CYS A 27 -3.73 0.02 -3.26
CA CYS A 27 -4.57 -0.98 -2.62
C CYS A 27 -4.70 -2.21 -3.54
N PRO A 28 -4.49 -3.44 -3.03
CA PRO A 28 -4.65 -4.67 -3.82
C PRO A 28 -6.10 -5.18 -3.88
N VAL A 29 -7.02 -4.59 -3.10
CA VAL A 29 -8.42 -5.04 -3.03
C VAL A 29 -9.11 -4.85 -4.39
N PRO A 30 -9.72 -5.90 -4.97
CA PRO A 30 -10.37 -5.81 -6.28
C PRO A 30 -11.46 -4.74 -6.36
N GLY A 31 -11.31 -3.81 -7.30
CA GLY A 31 -12.22 -2.67 -7.51
C GLY A 31 -11.95 -1.46 -6.62
N CYS A 32 -10.77 -1.39 -5.96
CA CYS A 32 -10.33 -0.20 -5.25
C CYS A 32 -9.20 0.51 -6.01
N ASP A 33 -9.46 1.72 -6.51
CA ASP A 33 -8.49 2.51 -7.28
C ASP A 33 -7.55 3.35 -6.42
N TYR A 34 -7.48 3.08 -5.11
CA TYR A 34 -6.65 3.85 -4.20
C TYR A 34 -5.17 3.66 -4.52
N THR A 35 -4.50 4.77 -4.83
CA THR A 35 -3.03 4.83 -5.00
C THR A 35 -2.46 6.03 -4.26
N THR A 36 -1.20 5.95 -3.84
CA THR A 36 -0.55 7.00 -3.05
C THR A 36 0.95 7.05 -3.26
N ARG A 37 1.53 8.24 -3.11
CA ARG A 37 2.99 8.48 -3.04
C ARG A 37 3.49 8.76 -1.63
N LEU A 38 2.59 8.75 -0.64
CA LEU A 38 2.93 8.97 0.77
C LEU A 38 3.69 7.79 1.39
N GLY A 39 3.68 6.63 0.73
CA GLY A 39 4.36 5.42 1.20
C GLY A 39 3.42 4.26 1.52
N PRO A 40 3.97 3.09 1.86
CA PRO A 40 3.21 1.86 2.12
C PRO A 40 2.35 1.95 3.39
N GLY A 41 2.75 2.76 4.37
CA GLY A 41 1.96 3.00 5.59
C GLY A 41 0.58 3.62 5.31
N ALA A 42 0.48 4.48 4.29
CA ALA A 42 -0.79 5.06 3.87
C ALA A 42 -1.73 4.01 3.26
N VAL A 43 -1.18 3.02 2.54
CA VAL A 43 -1.98 1.89 2.01
C VAL A 43 -2.50 1.02 3.15
N ARG A 44 -1.68 0.70 4.16
CA ARG A 44 -2.16 -0.04 5.35
C ARG A 44 -3.29 0.70 6.05
N MET A 45 -3.10 1.99 6.33
CA MET A 45 -4.13 2.81 6.98
C MET A 45 -5.43 2.85 6.16
N HIS A 46 -5.33 2.99 4.83
CA HIS A 46 -6.47 2.93 3.94
C HIS A 46 -7.26 1.61 4.08
N ILE A 47 -6.56 0.47 4.04
CA ILE A 47 -7.20 -0.85 4.16
C ILE A 47 -7.86 -1.00 5.53
N MET A 48 -7.17 -0.66 6.61
CA MET A 48 -7.71 -0.73 7.98
C MET A 48 -8.99 0.09 8.15
N ILE A 49 -8.99 1.34 7.67
CA ILE A 49 -10.16 2.23 7.76
C ILE A 49 -11.35 1.66 6.99
N LYS A 50 -11.11 1.12 5.79
CA LYS A 50 -12.18 0.52 4.98
C LYS A 50 -12.64 -0.85 5.50
N ALA A 51 -11.79 -1.56 6.24
CA ALA A 51 -12.12 -2.85 6.83
C ALA A 51 -12.96 -2.73 8.11
N ASP A 52 -12.90 -1.59 8.80
CA ASP A 52 -13.60 -1.38 10.07
C ASP A 52 -15.08 -1.02 9.86
N PRO A 53 -16.04 -1.89 10.26
CA PRO A 53 -17.46 -1.59 10.15
C PRO A 53 -17.91 -0.42 11.02
N LYS A 54 -17.11 -0.01 12.02
CA LYS A 54 -17.39 1.18 12.85
C LYS A 54 -17.17 2.49 12.06
N VAL A 55 -16.44 2.45 10.95
CA VAL A 55 -16.23 3.61 10.07
C VAL A 55 -17.24 3.58 8.93
N GLU A 56 -18.52 3.73 9.25
CA GLU A 56 -19.66 3.53 8.33
C GLU A 56 -19.51 4.26 6.99
N THR A 57 -19.00 5.49 7.00
CA THR A 57 -18.82 6.32 5.78
C THR A 57 -17.78 5.79 4.80
N ARG A 58 -16.89 4.90 5.24
CA ARG A 58 -15.76 4.38 4.45
C ARG A 58 -15.70 2.86 4.41
N TYR A 59 -16.52 2.19 5.21
CA TYR A 59 -16.55 0.74 5.31
C TYR A 59 -16.80 0.08 3.95
N CYS A 60 -16.11 -1.04 3.72
CA CYS A 60 -16.24 -1.85 2.53
C CYS A 60 -15.99 -3.32 2.89
N GLU A 61 -17.00 -4.16 2.66
CA GLU A 61 -16.95 -5.60 2.94
C GLU A 61 -15.75 -6.29 2.26
N LYS A 62 -15.38 -5.87 1.04
CA LYS A 62 -14.21 -6.41 0.33
C LYS A 62 -12.90 -6.11 1.06
N HIS A 63 -12.78 -4.92 1.68
CA HIS A 63 -11.59 -4.55 2.45
C HIS A 63 -11.55 -5.31 3.79
N GLN A 64 -12.71 -5.55 4.40
CA GLN A 64 -12.81 -6.37 5.61
C GLN A 64 -12.37 -7.81 5.35
N LYS A 65 -12.91 -8.46 4.30
CA LYS A 65 -12.51 -9.82 3.89
C LYS A 65 -11.02 -9.89 3.59
N TYR A 66 -10.51 -8.94 2.80
CA TYR A 66 -9.09 -8.86 2.50
C TYR A 66 -8.24 -8.72 3.77
N TRP A 67 -8.63 -7.85 4.71
CA TRP A 67 -7.92 -7.66 5.97
C TRP A 67 -7.88 -8.94 6.81
N MET A 68 -9.02 -9.64 6.94
CA MET A 68 -9.08 -10.91 7.69
C MET A 68 -8.19 -12.00 7.08
N GLU A 69 -8.10 -12.08 5.76
CA GLU A 69 -7.30 -13.09 5.05
C GLU A 69 -5.80 -12.73 4.98
N ASN A 70 -5.46 -11.44 4.99
CA ASN A 70 -4.10 -10.93 4.68
C ASN A 70 -3.54 -10.03 5.80
N GLU A 71 -4.06 -10.10 7.02
CA GLU A 71 -3.67 -9.23 8.14
C GLU A 71 -2.15 -9.25 8.39
N SER A 72 -1.54 -10.42 8.23
CA SER A 72 -0.11 -10.67 8.42
C SER A 72 0.79 -10.15 7.30
N GLU A 73 0.24 -9.67 6.18
CA GLU A 73 1.05 -9.23 5.04
C GLU A 73 1.52 -7.78 5.13
N LEU A 74 0.70 -6.86 5.63
CA LEU A 74 1.11 -5.46 5.87
C LEU A 74 1.44 -5.24 7.35
N THR A 75 2.31 -6.09 7.88
CA THR A 75 2.93 -5.88 9.19
C THR A 75 3.84 -4.65 9.16
N LEU A 76 4.19 -4.14 10.34
CA LEU A 76 5.12 -3.01 10.45
C LEU A 76 6.48 -3.32 9.79
N ASP A 77 6.92 -4.58 9.84
CA ASP A 77 8.18 -4.98 9.22
C ASP A 77 8.10 -5.01 7.70
N ASN A 78 7.01 -5.54 7.13
CA ASN A 78 6.80 -5.48 5.68
C ASN A 78 6.61 -4.04 5.16
N ILE A 79 5.99 -3.17 5.96
CA ILE A 79 5.94 -1.73 5.67
C ILE A 79 7.35 -1.13 5.64
N ARG A 80 8.20 -1.46 6.61
CA ARG A 80 9.59 -0.96 6.66
C ARG A 80 10.39 -1.44 5.47
N ILE A 81 10.24 -2.70 5.07
CA ILE A 81 10.88 -3.25 3.87
C ILE A 81 10.47 -2.40 2.65
N LEU A 82 9.18 -2.22 2.42
CA LEU A 82 8.67 -1.42 1.29
C LEU A 82 9.11 0.06 1.35
N ALA A 83 9.18 0.64 2.54
CA ALA A 83 9.58 2.02 2.74
C ALA A 83 11.09 2.25 2.49
N ASN A 84 11.92 1.22 2.70
CA ASN A 84 13.36 1.28 2.45
C ASN A 84 13.72 1.06 0.98
N LEU A 85 12.80 0.53 0.17
CA LEU A 85 13.01 0.40 -1.27
C LEU A 85 12.98 1.79 -1.95
N PRO A 86 13.76 1.98 -3.03
CA PRO A 86 13.67 3.16 -3.89
C PRO A 86 12.23 3.44 -4.34
N HIS A 87 11.68 4.57 -3.90
CA HIS A 87 10.32 4.98 -4.24
C HIS A 87 10.22 6.50 -4.42
N ARG A 88 9.27 6.94 -5.24
CA ARG A 88 8.99 8.37 -5.42
C ARG A 88 8.20 8.90 -4.23
N SER A 89 8.89 9.62 -3.36
CA SER A 89 8.26 10.31 -2.24
C SER A 89 7.76 11.70 -2.64
N ILE A 90 6.71 12.16 -1.96
CA ILE A 90 6.30 13.57 -2.02
C ILE A 90 7.10 14.30 -0.95
N SER A 91 8.03 15.17 -1.33
CA SER A 91 8.60 16.10 -0.36
C SER A 91 7.61 17.24 -0.14
N TYR A 92 7.04 17.32 1.05
CA TYR A 92 6.42 18.58 1.46
C TYR A 92 7.55 19.59 1.61
N ARG A 93 7.67 20.53 0.66
CA ARG A 93 8.34 21.80 0.96
C ARG A 93 7.49 22.44 2.05
N LYS A 94 8.01 22.51 3.28
CA LYS A 94 7.43 23.39 4.29
C LYS A 94 7.41 24.81 3.68
N PRO A 95 6.26 25.52 3.73
CA PRO A 95 6.23 26.92 3.34
C PRO A 95 7.20 27.76 4.17
#